data_AF-A0A653JR66-F1
#
_entry.id   AF-A0A653JR66-F1
#
_cell.length_a   1.000
_cell.length_b   1.000
_cell.length_c   1.000
_cell.angle_alpha   90.00
_cell.angle_beta   90.00
_cell.angle_gamma   90.00
#
_symmetry.space_group_name_H-M   'P 1'
#
loop_
_entity.id
_entity.type
_entity.pdbx_description
1 polymer ?
#
loop_
_entity_poly.entity_id
_entity_poly.type
_entity_poly.pdbx_seq_one_letter_code
_entity_poly.pdbx_strand_id
1 'polypeptide(L)'
;MQLGLSSGQDRSVYARVMENFAVFQPHRIRSLTLRKFPICLLSTICAFVLAPAAVGQQPEGSGDQATANSLAGRYSLAGVMETAAQLQLAADGSYKWVLMVGNLDLYSEGRWTQADGQVVLGPHRFGNDRPVFALGASYPWGDEERESAHGRDMIRLQNRAKWQCAFLDNGGYYASSGAPISQEDMTPAQRYEVAVASEQELRAAYEQAIDAYFARDRSDPDDSLEVSARTARRNWGHAVAVLAKSARAVGKTARYQPPSLPADCFFLSDYRPEYAGDQTGPWIDWRDGVGIWVNRRERPDARLDIDAAFTFADGGVETASSHELGFAFVPATANRQLKAISLILRHDGGEYSSRFELAPDPDARVHEVKLDRRVLIKPPFEQLRLNISGDRLVPADGSGGAYIRRD
;
A
#
# COMPACT_ATOMS: atom_id res chain seq x y z
N MET A 1 -15.70 45.15 -29.66
CA MET A 1 -16.51 43.99 -30.08
C MET A 1 -16.72 43.13 -28.84
N GLN A 2 -17.99 42.92 -28.53
CA GLN A 2 -18.54 42.34 -27.30
C GLN A 2 -18.42 40.82 -27.26
N LEU A 3 -18.77 40.26 -26.08
CA LEU A 3 -19.19 38.89 -25.71
C LEU A 3 -18.17 38.22 -24.78
N GLY A 4 -18.53 37.70 -23.60
CA GLY A 4 -19.83 37.53 -22.95
C GLY A 4 -19.65 36.56 -21.76
N LEU A 5 -20.20 36.92 -20.60
CA LEU A 5 -20.25 36.09 -19.40
C LEU A 5 -21.16 34.87 -19.62
N SER A 6 -20.74 33.70 -19.16
CA SER A 6 -21.65 32.59 -18.84
C SER A 6 -21.39 32.13 -17.42
N SER A 7 -22.28 32.57 -16.54
CA SER A 7 -22.45 32.16 -15.16
C SER A 7 -23.12 30.79 -15.03
N GLY A 8 -22.73 30.02 -14.02
CA GLY A 8 -23.67 29.17 -13.29
C GLY A 8 -23.47 27.67 -13.41
N GLN A 9 -22.41 27.11 -12.80
CA GLN A 9 -22.44 25.69 -12.42
C GLN A 9 -21.47 25.25 -11.32
N ASP A 10 -20.99 26.15 -10.44
CA ASP A 10 -19.93 25.77 -9.48
C ASP A 10 -20.18 26.26 -8.04
N ARG A 11 -21.43 26.19 -7.59
CA ARG A 11 -21.81 26.50 -6.20
C ARG A 11 -22.50 25.36 -5.44
N SER A 12 -22.68 24.17 -6.04
CA SER A 12 -23.38 23.05 -5.38
C SER A 12 -22.48 21.92 -4.85
N VAL A 13 -21.17 21.95 -5.11
CA VAL A 13 -20.24 20.90 -4.62
C VAL A 13 -19.79 21.17 -3.17
N TYR A 14 -19.63 22.44 -2.77
CA TYR A 14 -19.18 22.80 -1.42
C TYR A 14 -20.27 22.76 -0.33
N ALA A 15 -21.55 22.81 -0.70
CA ALA A 15 -22.65 22.73 0.27
C ALA A 15 -22.95 21.28 0.72
N ARG A 16 -22.51 20.27 -0.06
CA ARG A 16 -22.86 18.86 0.19
C ARG A 16 -21.93 18.11 1.15
N VAL A 17 -20.83 18.73 1.57
CA VAL A 17 -19.93 18.19 2.61
C VAL A 17 -20.56 18.29 4.01
N MET A 18 -21.58 19.13 4.19
CA MET A 18 -22.14 19.47 5.50
C MET A 18 -23.19 18.50 6.07
N GLU A 19 -23.79 17.63 5.25
CA GLU A 19 -24.81 16.66 5.73
C GLU A 19 -24.24 15.28 6.12
N ASN A 20 -22.97 14.99 5.83
CA ASN A 20 -22.36 13.67 6.05
C ASN A 20 -21.09 13.71 6.91
N PHE A 21 -21.12 14.41 8.05
CA PHE A 21 -20.05 14.33 9.07
C PHE A 21 -19.83 12.90 9.64
N ALA A 22 -20.69 11.93 9.28
CA ALA A 22 -20.58 10.53 9.65
C ALA A 22 -19.86 9.64 8.62
N VAL A 23 -19.52 10.13 7.41
CA VAL A 23 -19.03 9.26 6.29
C VAL A 23 -17.75 9.79 5.62
N PHE A 24 -16.89 10.53 6.34
CA PHE A 24 -15.61 10.96 5.78
C PHE A 24 -14.53 9.89 6.01
N GLN A 25 -14.19 9.12 4.97
CA GLN A 25 -13.04 8.22 4.92
C GLN A 25 -11.88 8.94 4.18
N PRO A 26 -10.68 9.06 4.76
CA PRO A 26 -9.57 9.77 4.11
C PRO A 26 -9.01 8.97 2.94
N HIS A 27 -9.11 9.52 1.72
CA HIS A 27 -8.43 8.98 0.55
C HIS A 27 -6.99 9.50 0.44
N ARG A 28 -6.09 8.57 0.09
CA ARG A 28 -4.70 8.72 -0.43
C ARG A 28 -3.85 9.88 0.13
N ILE A 29 -2.98 9.55 1.08
CA ILE A 29 -1.79 10.37 1.40
C ILE A 29 -0.54 9.54 1.08
N ARG A 30 0.31 10.03 0.17
CA ARG A 30 1.69 9.55 -0.03
C ARG A 30 2.62 10.42 0.84
N SER A 31 3.32 9.83 1.80
CA SER A 31 4.29 10.58 2.61
C SER A 31 5.63 10.70 1.89
N LEU A 32 6.20 11.91 1.92
CA LEU A 32 7.57 12.23 1.50
C LEU A 32 8.43 12.30 2.76
N THR A 33 9.50 11.51 2.81
CA THR A 33 10.43 11.39 3.94
C THR A 33 11.44 12.54 3.96
N LEU A 34 11.42 13.35 5.04
CA LEU A 34 12.50 14.29 5.37
C LEU A 34 13.57 13.60 6.23
N ARG A 35 14.84 13.69 5.82
CA ARG A 35 16.02 13.16 6.53
C ARG A 35 16.29 13.93 7.84
N LYS A 36 16.50 13.22 8.95
CA LYS A 36 16.89 13.75 10.26
C LYS A 36 18.41 13.76 10.44
N PHE A 37 18.92 14.82 11.09
CA PHE A 37 20.25 14.88 11.70
C PHE A 37 20.20 14.41 13.17
N PRO A 38 21.29 13.83 13.73
CA PRO A 38 21.33 13.42 15.13
C PRO A 38 21.86 14.55 16.03
N ILE A 39 21.27 14.72 17.21
CA ILE A 39 21.84 15.52 18.30
C ILE A 39 22.04 14.61 19.52
N CYS A 40 23.26 14.65 20.05
CA CYS A 40 23.83 13.83 21.11
C CYS A 40 23.16 14.02 22.48
N LEU A 41 23.14 12.90 23.23
CA LEU A 41 22.91 12.81 24.66
C LEU A 41 23.90 13.64 25.48
N LEU A 42 23.41 14.16 26.61
CA LEU A 42 24.19 14.32 27.85
C LEU A 42 23.27 14.11 29.06
N SER A 43 23.66 13.14 29.89
CA SER A 43 23.14 12.83 31.23
C SER A 43 23.28 14.02 32.20
N THR A 44 22.59 13.96 33.36
CA THR A 44 23.20 13.81 34.71
C THR A 44 22.30 14.34 35.85
N ILE A 45 21.89 13.42 36.74
CA ILE A 45 21.78 13.44 38.23
C ILE A 45 20.66 14.21 39.00
N CYS A 46 20.04 13.40 39.87
CA CYS A 46 19.35 13.58 41.17
C CYS A 46 19.12 14.96 41.79
N ALA A 47 17.90 15.15 42.32
CA ALA A 47 17.69 15.48 43.74
C ALA A 47 16.28 15.05 44.20
N PHE A 48 16.22 14.16 45.19
CA PHE A 48 15.01 13.88 45.97
C PHE A 48 14.80 15.04 46.96
N VAL A 49 13.67 15.73 46.86
CA VAL A 49 13.20 16.64 47.91
C VAL A 49 11.82 16.16 48.36
N LEU A 50 11.72 15.76 49.62
CA LEU A 50 10.44 15.53 50.31
C LEU A 50 9.71 16.87 50.43
N ALA A 51 8.50 16.97 49.86
CA ALA A 51 7.56 18.04 50.13
C ALA A 51 6.50 17.56 51.13
N PRO A 52 6.05 18.42 52.07
CA PRO A 52 4.98 18.08 53.00
C PRO A 52 3.63 18.06 52.29
N ALA A 53 2.73 17.22 52.78
CA ALA A 53 1.34 17.16 52.35
C ALA A 53 0.63 18.50 52.60
N ALA A 54 0.53 19.33 51.56
CA ALA A 54 -0.46 20.38 51.51
C ALA A 54 -1.79 19.74 51.09
N VAL A 55 -2.76 19.71 52.01
CA VAL A 55 -4.17 19.51 51.69
C VAL A 55 -4.60 20.70 50.85
N GLY A 56 -4.42 20.57 49.53
CA GLY A 56 -4.95 21.49 48.55
C GLY A 56 -6.45 21.30 48.46
N GLN A 57 -7.18 22.32 48.92
CA GLN A 57 -8.61 22.51 48.67
C GLN A 57 -8.91 22.27 47.19
N GLN A 58 -9.89 21.41 46.91
CA GLN A 58 -10.53 21.34 45.59
C GLN A 58 -11.04 22.75 45.23
N PRO A 59 -10.62 23.34 44.10
CA PRO A 59 -11.36 24.46 43.56
C PRO A 59 -12.66 23.89 42.99
N GLU A 60 -13.76 24.20 43.66
CA GLU A 60 -15.10 24.10 43.08
C GLU A 60 -15.17 25.04 41.88
N GLY A 61 -14.82 24.52 40.70
CA GLY A 61 -14.90 25.20 39.42
C GLY A 61 -16.29 25.04 38.79
N SER A 62 -17.33 25.60 39.39
CA SER A 62 -18.65 25.71 38.74
C SER A 62 -18.75 26.90 37.76
N GLY A 63 -17.62 27.56 37.47
CA GLY A 63 -17.52 28.69 36.53
C GLY A 63 -17.11 28.32 35.10
N ASP A 64 -16.54 27.13 34.85
CA ASP A 64 -15.99 26.76 33.53
C ASP A 64 -17.04 26.22 32.55
N GLN A 65 -18.08 25.52 33.05
CA GLN A 65 -19.08 24.88 32.19
C GLN A 65 -20.09 25.85 31.57
N ALA A 66 -20.44 26.94 32.25
CA ALA A 66 -21.38 27.94 31.73
C ALA A 66 -20.76 28.73 30.56
N THR A 67 -19.46 28.98 30.60
CA THR A 67 -18.68 29.70 29.58
C THR A 67 -18.35 28.80 28.39
N ALA A 68 -18.04 27.52 28.64
CA ALA A 68 -17.84 26.53 27.58
C ALA A 68 -19.07 26.38 26.65
N ASN A 69 -20.28 26.48 27.19
CA ASN A 69 -21.51 26.44 26.38
C ASN A 69 -21.64 27.63 25.42
N SER A 70 -21.07 28.80 25.75
CA SER A 70 -21.22 30.01 24.93
C SER A 70 -20.38 30.00 23.65
N LEU A 71 -19.27 29.26 23.63
CA LEU A 71 -18.37 29.09 22.49
C LEU A 71 -18.65 27.82 21.66
N ALA A 72 -19.53 26.94 22.13
CA ALA A 72 -19.91 25.75 21.38
C ALA A 72 -20.58 26.13 20.05
N GLY A 73 -20.06 25.68 18.91
CA GLY A 73 -20.57 26.05 17.59
C GLY A 73 -19.70 25.56 16.45
N ARG A 74 -20.13 25.88 15.23
CA ARG A 74 -19.36 25.63 14.01
C ARG A 74 -18.65 26.91 13.61
N TYR A 75 -17.43 26.79 13.13
CA TYR A 75 -16.61 27.90 12.70
C TYR A 75 -15.96 27.57 11.36
N SER A 76 -15.81 28.57 10.50
CA SER A 76 -15.04 28.47 9.26
C SER A 76 -13.87 29.44 9.28
N LEU A 77 -12.71 28.99 8.83
CA LEU A 77 -11.56 29.86 8.63
C LEU A 77 -11.86 30.86 7.52
N ALA A 78 -11.57 32.13 7.79
CA ALA A 78 -11.65 33.23 6.85
C ALA A 78 -10.35 34.03 6.86
N GLY A 79 -10.07 34.75 5.76
CA GLY A 79 -8.91 35.63 5.66
C GLY A 79 -7.60 34.94 5.26
N VAL A 80 -7.65 33.69 4.79
CA VAL A 80 -6.50 32.96 4.21
C VAL A 80 -6.86 32.51 2.80
N MET A 81 -5.93 32.65 1.86
CA MET A 81 -6.13 32.24 0.46
C MET A 81 -5.80 30.75 0.30
N GLU A 82 -6.52 30.05 -0.59
CA GLU A 82 -6.28 28.63 -0.95
C GLU A 82 -6.32 27.63 0.22
N THR A 83 -6.82 28.07 1.36
CA THR A 83 -6.91 27.28 2.59
C THR A 83 -8.33 27.34 3.11
N ALA A 84 -8.95 26.18 3.26
CA ALA A 84 -10.23 26.07 3.95
C ALA A 84 -10.01 25.29 5.26
N ALA A 85 -10.55 25.79 6.36
CA ALA A 85 -10.61 25.01 7.59
C ALA A 85 -11.99 25.15 8.23
N GLN A 86 -12.43 24.08 8.88
CA GLN A 86 -13.62 24.10 9.70
C GLN A 86 -13.29 23.58 11.10
N LEU A 87 -13.91 24.19 12.10
CA LEU A 87 -13.81 23.82 13.50
C LEU A 87 -15.21 23.69 14.07
N GLN A 88 -15.50 22.58 14.72
CA GLN A 88 -16.69 22.41 15.52
C GLN A 88 -16.27 22.24 16.98
N LEU A 89 -16.77 23.12 17.84
CA LEU A 89 -16.67 23.02 19.30
C LEU A 89 -18.01 22.52 19.82
N ALA A 90 -18.05 21.37 20.48
CA ALA A 90 -19.24 20.86 21.13
C ALA A 90 -19.31 21.33 22.58
N ALA A 91 -20.53 21.49 23.09
CA ALA A 91 -20.82 21.91 24.46
C ALA A 91 -20.28 20.95 25.53
N ASP A 92 -20.09 19.67 25.18
CA ASP A 92 -19.48 18.67 26.06
C ASP A 92 -17.95 18.81 26.19
N GLY A 93 -17.35 19.79 25.50
CA GLY A 93 -15.91 20.02 25.46
C GLY A 93 -15.18 19.14 24.45
N SER A 94 -15.87 18.46 23.53
CA SER A 94 -15.25 17.78 22.38
C SER A 94 -15.11 18.71 21.17
N TYR A 95 -14.15 18.46 20.30
CA TYR A 95 -14.02 19.21 19.04
C TYR A 95 -13.76 18.30 17.85
N LYS A 96 -14.11 18.81 16.66
CA LYS A 96 -13.68 18.29 15.36
C LYS A 96 -13.08 19.42 14.53
N TRP A 97 -11.99 19.14 13.84
CA TRP A 97 -11.26 20.11 13.04
C TRP A 97 -10.81 19.48 11.73
N VAL A 98 -10.94 20.22 10.64
CA VAL A 98 -10.43 19.83 9.32
C VAL A 98 -9.75 21.03 8.66
N LEU A 99 -8.67 20.77 7.94
CA LEU A 99 -7.96 21.72 7.10
C LEU A 99 -7.76 21.10 5.73
N MET A 100 -8.06 21.87 4.69
CA MET A 100 -7.88 21.52 3.29
C MET A 100 -6.99 22.59 2.65
N VAL A 101 -5.82 22.18 2.16
CA VAL A 101 -4.86 23.04 1.44
C VAL A 101 -4.42 22.33 0.17
N GLY A 102 -4.92 22.77 -0.98
CA GLY A 102 -4.68 22.09 -2.26
C GLY A 102 -5.16 20.63 -2.23
N ASN A 103 -4.21 19.69 -2.26
CA ASN A 103 -4.47 18.24 -2.19
C ASN A 103 -4.19 17.64 -0.80
N LEU A 104 -3.89 18.47 0.21
CA LEU A 104 -3.64 18.03 1.57
C LEU A 104 -4.88 18.24 2.43
N ASP A 105 -5.41 17.15 2.95
CA ASP A 105 -6.49 17.15 3.94
C ASP A 105 -5.93 16.69 5.30
N LEU A 106 -6.06 17.53 6.31
CA LEU A 106 -5.71 17.21 7.70
C LEU A 106 -6.99 17.17 8.54
N TYR A 107 -7.05 16.22 9.47
CA TYR A 107 -8.16 16.06 10.40
C TYR A 107 -7.64 15.94 11.83
N SER A 108 -8.40 16.50 12.78
CA SER A 108 -8.13 16.35 14.20
C SER A 108 -9.44 16.33 14.99
N GLU A 109 -9.52 15.46 15.99
CA GLU A 109 -10.59 15.44 16.99
C GLU A 109 -9.98 15.35 18.38
N GLY A 110 -10.70 15.82 19.39
CA GLY A 110 -10.19 15.77 20.77
C GLY A 110 -11.03 16.56 21.75
N ARG A 111 -10.36 17.06 22.79
CA ARG A 111 -10.98 17.88 23.84
C ARG A 111 -10.54 19.32 23.67
N TRP A 112 -11.44 20.25 23.98
CA TRP A 112 -11.10 21.65 24.05
C TRP A 112 -11.40 22.19 25.44
N THR A 113 -10.61 23.17 25.86
CA THR A 113 -10.81 23.92 27.08
C THR A 113 -10.70 25.40 26.80
N GLN A 114 -11.32 26.22 27.66
CA GLN A 114 -11.13 27.65 27.67
C GLN A 114 -10.25 28.01 28.87
N ALA A 115 -9.16 28.73 28.64
CA ALA A 115 -8.29 29.23 29.69
C ALA A 115 -7.62 30.53 29.23
N ASP A 116 -7.51 31.51 30.12
CA ASP A 116 -6.77 32.77 29.89
C ASP A 116 -7.14 33.51 28.60
N GLY A 117 -8.44 33.56 28.26
CA GLY A 117 -8.92 34.21 27.04
C GLY A 117 -8.61 33.44 25.75
N GLN A 118 -8.21 32.17 25.86
CA GLN A 118 -7.92 31.29 24.73
C GLN A 118 -8.84 30.06 24.73
N VAL A 119 -9.09 29.54 23.54
CA VAL A 119 -9.53 28.16 23.31
C VAL A 119 -8.30 27.31 23.02
N VAL A 120 -8.11 26.23 23.76
CA VAL A 120 -7.01 25.29 23.56
C VAL A 120 -7.57 23.95 23.09
N LEU A 121 -7.20 23.54 21.88
CA LEU A 121 -7.56 22.24 21.31
C LEU A 121 -6.45 21.24 21.62
N GLY A 122 -6.77 20.24 22.45
CA GLY A 122 -5.92 19.09 22.72
C GLY A 122 -6.41 17.90 21.89
N PRO A 123 -5.71 17.49 20.82
CA PRO A 123 -6.09 16.31 20.04
C PRO A 123 -6.16 15.07 20.90
N HIS A 124 -7.11 14.21 20.59
CA HIS A 124 -7.15 12.88 21.15
C HIS A 124 -5.88 12.16 20.71
N ARG A 125 -5.09 11.73 21.69
CA ARG A 125 -3.94 10.88 21.47
C ARG A 125 -4.33 9.52 22.00
N PHE A 126 -4.29 8.53 21.12
CA PHE A 126 -4.27 7.16 21.60
C PHE A 126 -2.96 7.00 22.36
N GLY A 127 -3.06 6.64 23.64
CA GLY A 127 -1.87 6.37 24.44
C GLY A 127 -1.08 5.22 23.83
N ASN A 128 0.23 5.21 24.08
CA ASN A 128 1.13 4.12 23.64
C ASN A 128 0.74 2.76 24.23
N ASP A 129 -0.13 2.75 25.23
CA ASP A 129 -0.69 1.58 25.91
C ASP A 129 -1.91 1.00 25.19
N ARG A 130 -2.53 1.73 24.25
CA ARG A 130 -3.62 1.18 23.44
C ARG A 130 -3.04 0.19 22.43
N PRO A 131 -3.47 -1.08 22.44
CA PRO A 131 -2.98 -2.04 21.46
C PRO A 131 -3.46 -1.65 20.07
N VAL A 132 -2.52 -1.53 19.13
CA VAL A 132 -2.81 -1.25 17.72
C VAL A 132 -3.46 -2.46 17.05
N PHE A 133 -3.10 -3.65 17.51
CA PHE A 133 -3.64 -4.91 17.01
C PHE A 133 -4.59 -5.52 18.04
N ALA A 134 -5.67 -6.12 17.57
CA ALA A 134 -6.52 -6.98 18.36
C ALA A 134 -6.75 -8.30 17.61
N LEU A 135 -6.65 -9.42 18.32
CA LEU A 135 -6.97 -10.74 17.76
C LEU A 135 -8.49 -10.84 17.57
N GLY A 136 -8.90 -11.25 16.38
CA GLY A 136 -10.29 -11.46 15.98
C GLY A 136 -10.68 -12.94 16.02
N ALA A 137 -11.58 -13.31 15.09
CA ALA A 137 -12.01 -14.70 14.95
C ALA A 137 -10.88 -15.57 14.38
N SER A 138 -10.92 -16.87 14.69
CA SER A 138 -10.06 -17.88 14.06
C SER A 138 -10.93 -18.88 13.30
N TYR A 139 -10.44 -19.40 12.19
CA TYR A 139 -11.23 -20.24 11.28
C TYR A 139 -10.34 -21.16 10.43
N PRO A 140 -10.90 -22.24 9.83
CA PRO A 140 -10.15 -23.11 8.92
C PRO A 140 -9.84 -22.42 7.59
N TRP A 141 -8.92 -22.97 6.81
CA TRP A 141 -8.64 -22.47 5.45
C TRP A 141 -9.88 -22.52 4.55
N GLY A 142 -10.21 -21.38 3.93
CA GLY A 142 -11.26 -21.26 2.92
C GLY A 142 -10.70 -20.99 1.52
N ASP A 143 -11.61 -20.75 0.56
CA ASP A 143 -11.24 -20.48 -0.83
C ASP A 143 -10.54 -19.13 -1.01
N GLU A 144 -10.90 -18.12 -0.21
CA GLU A 144 -10.29 -16.78 -0.27
C GLU A 144 -8.82 -16.82 0.15
N GLU A 145 -8.50 -17.61 1.17
CA GLU A 145 -7.12 -17.84 1.62
C GLU A 145 -6.33 -18.63 0.58
N ARG A 146 -6.94 -19.63 -0.07
CA ARG A 146 -6.30 -20.38 -1.17
C ARG A 146 -5.98 -19.46 -2.35
N GLU A 147 -6.91 -18.61 -2.76
CA GLU A 147 -6.72 -17.67 -3.86
C GLU A 147 -5.62 -16.65 -3.52
N SER A 148 -5.62 -16.13 -2.28
CA SER A 148 -4.59 -15.19 -1.81
C SER A 148 -3.21 -15.82 -1.72
N ALA A 149 -3.10 -17.05 -1.21
CA ALA A 149 -1.85 -17.80 -1.16
C ALA A 149 -1.31 -18.10 -2.56
N HIS A 150 -2.17 -18.56 -3.46
CA HIS A 150 -1.84 -18.79 -4.86
C HIS A 150 -1.39 -17.50 -5.56
N GLY A 151 -2.13 -16.40 -5.39
CA GLY A 151 -1.78 -15.09 -5.95
C GLY A 151 -0.39 -14.61 -5.50
N ARG A 152 -0.06 -14.79 -4.22
CA ARG A 152 1.27 -14.45 -3.68
C ARG A 152 2.37 -15.34 -4.25
N ASP A 153 2.15 -16.65 -4.36
CA ASP A 153 3.14 -17.56 -4.94
C ASP A 153 3.35 -17.27 -6.43
N MET A 154 2.29 -16.94 -7.17
CA MET A 154 2.39 -16.46 -8.54
C MET A 154 3.20 -15.18 -8.64
N ILE A 155 2.97 -14.19 -7.77
CA ILE A 155 3.78 -12.97 -7.74
C ILE A 155 5.25 -13.29 -7.42
N ARG A 156 5.51 -14.19 -6.47
CA ARG A 156 6.87 -14.61 -6.10
C ARG A 156 7.58 -15.28 -7.28
N LEU A 157 6.91 -16.20 -7.97
CA LEU A 157 7.44 -16.90 -9.15
C LEU A 157 7.63 -15.94 -10.32
N GLN A 158 6.68 -15.04 -10.57
CA GLN A 158 6.81 -14.00 -11.59
C GLN A 158 7.98 -13.05 -11.29
N ASN A 159 8.12 -12.60 -10.05
CA ASN A 159 9.24 -11.73 -9.66
C ASN A 159 10.58 -12.47 -9.80
N ARG A 160 10.64 -13.74 -9.36
CA ARG A 160 11.82 -14.59 -9.56
C ARG A 160 12.14 -14.74 -11.04
N ALA A 161 11.16 -15.05 -11.88
CA ALA A 161 11.33 -15.20 -13.32
C ALA A 161 11.73 -13.88 -13.98
N LYS A 162 11.18 -12.74 -13.56
CA LYS A 162 11.62 -11.40 -14.02
C LYS A 162 13.09 -11.16 -13.72
N TRP A 163 13.55 -11.53 -12.53
CA TRP A 163 14.97 -11.39 -12.16
C TRP A 163 15.87 -12.39 -12.90
N GLN A 164 15.46 -13.66 -13.00
CA GLN A 164 16.27 -14.71 -13.59
C GLN A 164 16.25 -14.71 -15.12
N CYS A 165 15.19 -14.17 -15.72
CA CYS A 165 14.93 -14.17 -17.15
C CYS A 165 14.64 -12.75 -17.60
N ALA A 166 15.43 -11.78 -17.14
CA ALA A 166 15.21 -10.35 -17.40
C ALA A 166 15.14 -10.04 -18.90
N PHE A 167 15.83 -10.80 -19.76
CA PHE A 167 15.70 -10.71 -21.22
C PHE A 167 14.27 -10.94 -21.76
N LEU A 168 13.38 -11.50 -20.93
CA LEU A 168 11.95 -11.67 -21.21
C LEU A 168 11.10 -10.46 -20.78
N ASP A 169 11.57 -9.61 -19.87
CA ASP A 169 10.82 -8.46 -19.36
C ASP A 169 10.72 -7.35 -20.41
N ASN A 170 9.58 -6.66 -20.51
CA ASN A 170 9.31 -5.56 -21.45
C ASN A 170 9.70 -5.79 -22.92
N GLY A 171 8.70 -6.29 -23.64
CA GLY A 171 8.65 -6.30 -25.08
C GLY A 171 7.55 -7.24 -25.51
N GLY A 172 6.29 -6.79 -25.41
CA GLY A 172 5.26 -7.35 -26.28
C GLY A 172 5.81 -7.41 -27.70
N TYR A 173 5.22 -8.24 -28.56
CA TYR A 173 5.45 -8.22 -30.00
C TYR A 173 4.98 -6.86 -30.58
N TYR A 174 5.55 -5.75 -30.10
CA TYR A 174 5.34 -4.44 -30.65
C TYR A 174 6.03 -4.47 -31.98
N ALA A 175 5.19 -4.37 -32.99
CA ALA A 175 5.50 -4.28 -34.40
C ALA A 175 6.59 -3.23 -34.63
N SER A 176 7.85 -3.63 -34.48
CA SER A 176 8.92 -3.01 -35.23
C SER A 176 8.66 -3.42 -36.69
N SER A 177 8.35 -2.44 -37.51
CA SER A 177 8.43 -2.57 -38.95
C SER A 177 9.91 -2.70 -39.32
N GLY A 178 10.52 -3.86 -39.02
CA GLY A 178 11.81 -4.23 -39.58
C GLY A 178 11.68 -4.24 -41.10
N ALA A 179 12.71 -3.72 -41.76
CA ALA A 179 12.71 -3.41 -43.19
C ALA A 179 12.09 -4.57 -44.00
N PRO A 180 11.20 -4.29 -44.97
CA PRO A 180 10.74 -5.31 -45.88
C PRO A 180 11.99 -5.94 -46.49
N ILE A 181 12.11 -7.26 -46.39
CA ILE A 181 13.02 -7.98 -47.26
C ILE A 181 12.63 -7.50 -48.66
N SER A 182 13.53 -6.78 -49.35
CA SER A 182 13.27 -6.37 -50.73
C SER A 182 13.21 -7.67 -51.53
N GLN A 183 11.98 -8.14 -51.75
CA GLN A 183 11.62 -9.39 -52.41
C GLN A 183 10.70 -9.06 -53.58
N GLU A 184 10.95 -7.94 -54.25
CA GLU A 184 10.14 -7.48 -55.38
C GLU A 184 10.16 -8.50 -56.54
N ASP A 185 11.22 -9.32 -56.62
CA ASP A 185 11.39 -10.34 -57.67
C ASP A 185 11.03 -11.78 -57.24
N MET A 186 10.53 -12.00 -56.01
CA MET A 186 10.21 -13.35 -55.52
C MET A 186 8.73 -13.73 -55.63
N THR A 187 8.47 -14.93 -56.13
CA THR A 187 7.12 -15.52 -56.08
C THR A 187 6.66 -15.73 -54.63
N PRO A 188 5.34 -15.73 -54.34
CA PRO A 188 4.84 -16.02 -53.00
C PRO A 188 5.37 -17.33 -52.38
N ALA A 189 5.58 -18.37 -53.21
CA ALA A 189 6.16 -19.64 -52.77
C ALA A 189 7.61 -19.51 -52.30
N GLN A 190 8.45 -18.82 -53.07
CA GLN A 190 9.86 -18.55 -52.70
C GLN A 190 9.95 -17.71 -51.43
N ARG A 191 9.07 -16.70 -51.27
CA ARG A 191 9.02 -15.88 -50.06
C ARG A 191 8.66 -16.70 -48.82
N TYR A 192 7.74 -17.65 -48.96
CA TYR A 192 7.40 -18.58 -47.89
C TYR A 192 8.58 -19.48 -47.51
N GLU A 193 9.30 -20.04 -48.49
CA GLU A 193 10.49 -20.88 -48.22
C GLU A 193 11.60 -20.11 -47.50
N VAL A 194 11.90 -18.89 -47.97
CA VAL A 194 12.87 -18.00 -47.31
C VAL A 194 12.43 -17.65 -45.88
N ALA A 195 11.13 -17.40 -45.66
CA ALA A 195 10.62 -17.10 -44.33
C ALA A 195 10.71 -18.29 -43.37
N VAL A 196 10.52 -19.52 -43.85
CA VAL A 196 10.72 -20.74 -43.05
C VAL A 196 12.18 -20.87 -42.65
N ALA A 197 13.13 -20.72 -43.59
CA ALA A 197 14.55 -20.81 -43.29
C ALA A 197 15.00 -19.72 -42.31
N SER A 198 14.54 -18.48 -42.51
CA SER A 198 14.86 -17.35 -41.63
C SER A 198 14.33 -17.53 -40.21
N GLU A 199 13.12 -18.09 -40.05
CA GLU A 199 12.58 -18.41 -38.72
C GLU A 199 13.45 -19.44 -37.99
N GLN A 200 13.85 -20.52 -38.68
CA GLN A 200 14.68 -21.57 -38.08
C GLN A 200 16.06 -21.06 -37.66
N GLU A 201 16.70 -20.25 -38.50
CA GLU A 201 18.00 -19.63 -38.20
C GLU A 201 17.91 -18.70 -37.00
N LEU A 202 16.91 -17.81 -36.98
CA LEU A 202 16.74 -16.84 -35.91
C LEU A 202 16.27 -17.48 -34.60
N ARG A 203 15.54 -18.60 -34.67
CA ARG A 203 15.23 -19.42 -33.50
C ARG A 203 16.50 -20.01 -32.90
N ALA A 204 17.37 -20.62 -33.72
CA ALA A 204 18.64 -21.17 -33.26
C ALA A 204 19.56 -20.10 -32.65
N ALA A 205 19.64 -18.92 -33.26
CA ALA A 205 20.38 -17.78 -32.73
C ALA A 205 19.82 -17.30 -31.38
N TYR A 206 18.49 -17.35 -31.21
CA TYR A 206 17.87 -17.02 -29.93
C TYR A 206 18.15 -18.07 -28.86
N GLU A 207 18.06 -19.36 -29.18
CA GLU A 207 18.43 -20.46 -28.27
C GLU A 207 19.90 -20.32 -27.82
N GLN A 208 20.82 -20.04 -28.74
CA GLN A 208 22.22 -19.79 -28.40
C GLN A 208 22.41 -18.59 -27.47
N ALA A 209 21.68 -17.49 -27.70
CA ALA A 209 21.74 -16.31 -26.85
C ALA A 209 21.15 -16.57 -25.44
N ILE A 210 20.14 -17.42 -25.33
CA ILE A 210 19.59 -17.91 -24.06
C ILE A 210 20.66 -18.71 -23.32
N ASP A 211 21.30 -19.68 -23.97
CA ASP A 211 22.34 -20.51 -23.36
C ASP A 211 23.51 -19.67 -22.85
N ALA A 212 23.98 -18.70 -23.66
CA ALA A 212 25.02 -17.77 -23.26
C ALA A 212 24.60 -16.89 -22.06
N TYR A 213 23.36 -16.41 -22.05
CA TYR A 213 22.82 -15.64 -20.92
C TYR A 213 22.83 -16.45 -19.62
N PHE A 214 22.47 -17.74 -19.65
CA PHE A 214 22.45 -18.60 -18.47
C PHE A 214 23.82 -19.14 -18.05
N ALA A 215 24.78 -19.22 -18.97
CA ALA A 215 26.15 -19.61 -18.68
C ALA A 215 26.99 -18.50 -18.01
N ARG A 216 26.49 -17.26 -17.95
CA ARG A 216 27.27 -16.12 -17.41
C ARG A 216 27.46 -16.19 -15.90
N ASP A 217 28.58 -15.64 -15.44
CA ASP A 217 28.75 -15.28 -14.03
C ASP A 217 27.82 -14.11 -13.70
N ARG A 218 26.86 -14.33 -12.80
CA ARG A 218 25.87 -13.30 -12.41
C ARG A 218 26.45 -12.22 -11.51
N SER A 219 27.68 -12.38 -11.02
CA SER A 219 28.38 -11.33 -10.29
C SER A 219 29.01 -10.28 -11.22
N ASP A 220 29.11 -10.57 -12.52
CA ASP A 220 29.56 -9.63 -13.54
C ASP A 220 28.44 -8.61 -13.85
N PRO A 221 28.69 -7.30 -13.68
CA PRO A 221 27.71 -6.26 -14.02
C PRO A 221 27.53 -6.04 -15.53
N ASP A 222 28.22 -6.77 -16.41
CA ASP A 222 28.03 -6.65 -17.86
C ASP A 222 26.69 -7.24 -18.34
N ASP A 223 25.78 -6.34 -18.73
CA ASP A 223 24.47 -6.67 -19.29
C ASP A 223 24.49 -7.02 -20.80
N SER A 224 25.67 -7.10 -21.43
CA SER A 224 25.81 -7.37 -22.88
C SER A 224 25.10 -8.66 -23.33
N LEU A 225 25.14 -9.71 -22.51
CA LEU A 225 24.46 -10.98 -22.77
C LEU A 225 22.93 -10.85 -22.63
N GLU A 226 22.45 -10.01 -21.70
CA GLU A 226 21.02 -9.68 -21.63
C GLU A 226 20.55 -8.96 -22.89
N VAL A 227 21.30 -7.92 -23.32
CA VAL A 227 21.00 -7.16 -24.53
C VAL A 227 21.02 -8.06 -25.76
N SER A 228 21.95 -9.00 -25.83
CA SER A 228 22.05 -9.99 -26.91
C SER A 228 20.84 -10.92 -26.94
N ALA A 229 20.46 -11.50 -25.81
CA ALA A 229 19.26 -12.35 -25.70
C ALA A 229 17.97 -11.59 -26.06
N ARG A 230 17.83 -10.34 -25.60
CA ARG A 230 16.69 -9.47 -25.98
C ARG A 230 16.66 -9.19 -27.48
N THR A 231 17.82 -8.97 -28.09
CA THR A 231 17.93 -8.69 -29.54
C THR A 231 17.58 -9.92 -30.37
N ALA A 232 18.13 -11.08 -30.02
CA ALA A 232 17.82 -12.34 -30.68
C ALA A 232 16.33 -12.69 -30.58
N ARG A 233 15.72 -12.48 -29.40
CA ARG A 233 14.26 -12.62 -29.19
C ARG A 233 13.45 -11.75 -30.15
N ARG A 234 13.80 -10.46 -30.27
CA ARG A 234 13.10 -9.54 -31.19
C ARG A 234 13.23 -9.99 -32.64
N ASN A 235 14.43 -10.37 -33.06
CA ASN A 235 14.68 -10.83 -34.43
C ASN A 235 13.87 -12.10 -34.76
N TRP A 236 13.85 -13.08 -33.86
CA TRP A 236 13.02 -14.27 -34.02
C TRP A 236 11.52 -13.91 -34.07
N GLY A 237 11.04 -13.03 -33.17
CA GLY A 237 9.66 -12.56 -33.20
C GLY A 237 9.26 -11.89 -34.53
N HIS A 238 10.19 -11.15 -35.16
CA HIS A 238 10.00 -10.62 -36.51
C HIS A 238 9.92 -11.71 -37.57
N ALA A 239 10.81 -12.71 -37.51
CA ALA A 239 10.80 -13.84 -38.45
C ALA A 239 9.49 -14.62 -38.40
N VAL A 240 8.96 -14.88 -37.19
CA VAL A 240 7.65 -15.51 -36.98
C VAL A 240 6.53 -14.70 -37.63
N ALA A 241 6.54 -13.37 -37.50
CA ALA A 241 5.54 -12.50 -38.14
C ALA A 241 5.64 -12.53 -39.68
N VAL A 242 6.85 -12.52 -40.23
CA VAL A 242 7.09 -12.64 -41.68
C VAL A 242 6.67 -14.02 -42.20
N LEU A 243 6.95 -15.09 -41.47
CA LEU A 243 6.49 -16.44 -41.77
C LEU A 243 4.97 -16.52 -41.77
N ALA A 244 4.30 -15.96 -40.77
CA ALA A 244 2.84 -15.90 -40.71
C ALA A 244 2.23 -15.16 -41.91
N LYS A 245 2.83 -14.02 -42.32
CA LYS A 245 2.39 -13.27 -43.49
C LYS A 245 2.61 -14.06 -44.79
N SER A 246 3.77 -14.69 -44.95
CA SER A 246 4.13 -15.42 -46.17
C SER A 246 3.35 -16.73 -46.31
N ALA A 247 3.06 -17.42 -45.20
CA ALA A 247 2.21 -18.61 -45.18
C ALA A 247 0.80 -18.31 -45.71
N ARG A 248 0.19 -17.21 -45.24
CA ARG A 248 -1.13 -16.77 -45.71
C ARG A 248 -1.15 -16.48 -47.21
N ALA A 249 -0.08 -15.91 -47.75
CA ALA A 249 0.02 -15.59 -49.18
C ALA A 249 0.03 -16.83 -50.11
N VAL A 250 0.33 -18.01 -49.57
CA VAL A 250 0.29 -19.30 -50.29
C VAL A 250 -0.81 -20.23 -49.78
N GLY A 251 -1.79 -19.72 -49.04
CA GLY A 251 -2.92 -20.49 -48.52
C GLY A 251 -2.54 -21.50 -47.42
N LYS A 252 -1.45 -21.27 -46.68
CA LYS A 252 -0.98 -22.11 -45.57
C LYS A 252 -1.13 -21.42 -44.22
N THR A 253 -1.20 -22.22 -43.15
CA THR A 253 -1.03 -21.75 -41.77
C THR A 253 0.43 -21.87 -41.38
N ALA A 254 1.01 -20.79 -40.86
CA ALA A 254 2.37 -20.84 -40.34
C ALA A 254 2.49 -21.82 -39.18
N ARG A 255 3.53 -22.65 -39.22
CA ARG A 255 3.93 -23.54 -38.12
C ARG A 255 5.35 -23.16 -37.75
N TYR A 256 5.58 -22.91 -36.47
CA TYR A 256 6.88 -22.63 -35.89
C TYR A 256 6.95 -23.29 -34.52
N GLN A 257 8.16 -23.55 -34.03
CA GLN A 257 8.39 -24.06 -32.70
C GLN A 257 8.93 -22.92 -31.82
N PRO A 258 8.39 -22.69 -30.63
CA PRO A 258 8.99 -21.73 -29.71
C PRO A 258 10.38 -22.23 -29.29
N PRO A 259 11.33 -21.33 -28.98
CA PRO A 259 12.64 -21.69 -28.46
C PRO A 259 12.50 -22.39 -27.11
N SER A 260 13.43 -23.30 -26.82
CA SER A 260 13.50 -23.92 -25.50
C SER A 260 13.92 -22.90 -24.44
N LEU A 261 13.11 -22.73 -23.41
CA LEU A 261 13.43 -21.89 -22.24
C LEU A 261 13.75 -22.78 -21.03
N PRO A 262 14.57 -22.30 -20.08
CA PRO A 262 14.69 -22.97 -18.79
C PRO A 262 13.36 -23.04 -18.04
N ALA A 263 13.18 -24.07 -17.22
CA ALA A 263 11.97 -24.32 -16.42
C ALA A 263 11.51 -23.07 -15.63
N ASP A 264 12.46 -22.34 -15.06
CA ASP A 264 12.22 -21.13 -14.25
C ASP A 264 11.66 -19.94 -15.06
N CYS A 265 11.79 -19.94 -16.39
CA CYS A 265 11.33 -18.87 -17.27
C CYS A 265 9.92 -19.07 -17.86
N PHE A 266 9.33 -20.26 -17.74
CA PHE A 266 8.03 -20.58 -18.34
C PHE A 266 6.85 -19.81 -17.70
N PHE A 267 6.98 -19.32 -16.46
CA PHE A 267 5.91 -18.60 -15.75
C PHE A 267 5.56 -17.23 -16.34
N LEU A 268 6.38 -16.71 -17.28
CA LEU A 268 6.14 -15.43 -17.96
C LEU A 268 5.41 -15.57 -19.31
N SER A 269 5.22 -16.80 -19.82
CA SER A 269 4.53 -17.05 -21.09
C SER A 269 3.14 -17.65 -20.83
N ASP A 270 2.16 -16.78 -20.62
CA ASP A 270 0.70 -17.01 -20.76
C ASP A 270 0.03 -18.20 -20.06
N TYR A 271 0.71 -18.95 -19.20
CA TYR A 271 0.07 -20.01 -18.42
C TYR A 271 -0.68 -19.39 -17.23
N ARG A 272 -1.96 -19.04 -17.46
CA ARG A 272 -2.97 -19.22 -16.42
C ARG A 272 -3.19 -20.73 -16.34
N PRO A 273 -2.84 -21.42 -15.26
CA PRO A 273 -3.60 -22.61 -14.95
C PRO A 273 -5.03 -22.06 -14.77
N GLU A 274 -5.88 -22.24 -15.77
CA GLU A 274 -7.30 -22.38 -15.48
C GLU A 274 -7.39 -23.30 -14.28
N TYR A 275 -8.28 -22.98 -13.35
CA TYR A 275 -8.64 -23.72 -12.14
C TYR A 275 -8.97 -25.19 -12.47
N ALA A 276 -8.02 -25.94 -12.99
CA ALA A 276 -8.06 -27.35 -13.22
C ALA A 276 -7.99 -27.91 -11.82
N GLY A 277 -9.08 -28.56 -11.41
CA GLY A 277 -9.23 -29.19 -10.09
C GLY A 277 -8.20 -30.29 -9.80
N ASP A 278 -7.08 -30.35 -10.52
CA ASP A 278 -5.98 -31.29 -10.34
C ASP A 278 -4.67 -30.57 -9.95
N GLN A 279 -4.68 -30.28 -8.66
CA GLN A 279 -3.65 -30.09 -7.62
C GLN A 279 -2.17 -30.50 -7.82
N THR A 280 -1.65 -30.84 -9.00
CA THR A 280 -0.32 -31.48 -9.15
C THR A 280 0.81 -30.61 -9.72
N GLY A 281 0.73 -29.28 -9.61
CA GLY A 281 1.90 -28.43 -9.93
C GLY A 281 2.91 -28.34 -8.78
N PRO A 282 4.14 -27.83 -9.01
CA PRO A 282 5.24 -27.71 -8.04
C PRO A 282 5.00 -26.62 -6.99
N TRP A 283 3.74 -26.45 -6.62
CA TRP A 283 3.29 -25.40 -5.76
C TRP A 283 3.54 -25.77 -4.30
N ILE A 284 3.84 -24.77 -3.46
CA ILE A 284 3.98 -24.99 -2.02
C ILE A 284 2.68 -25.62 -1.53
N ASP A 285 2.72 -26.63 -0.67
CA ASP A 285 1.49 -27.07 -0.02
C ASP A 285 1.12 -26.04 1.06
N TRP A 286 0.47 -24.96 0.62
CA TRP A 286 -0.11 -23.96 1.51
C TRP A 286 -1.32 -24.51 2.25
N ARG A 287 -1.88 -25.63 1.78
CA ARG A 287 -2.96 -26.33 2.48
C ARG A 287 -2.39 -26.73 3.84
N ASP A 288 -3.19 -26.51 4.86
CA ASP A 288 -2.83 -26.82 6.25
C ASP A 288 -1.74 -25.94 6.88
N GLY A 289 -1.30 -24.88 6.17
CA GLY A 289 -0.45 -23.83 6.74
C GLY A 289 -1.15 -23.04 7.83
N VAL A 290 -0.47 -22.05 8.39
CA VAL A 290 -1.09 -21.09 9.33
C VAL A 290 -0.93 -19.67 8.82
N GLY A 291 -1.96 -18.86 9.02
CA GLY A 291 -1.99 -17.50 8.48
C GLY A 291 -2.72 -16.50 9.35
N ILE A 292 -2.51 -15.23 9.01
CA ILE A 292 -3.26 -14.11 9.57
C ILE A 292 -3.92 -13.32 8.46
N TRP A 293 -5.10 -12.80 8.76
CA TRP A 293 -5.79 -11.85 7.91
C TRP A 293 -5.97 -10.53 8.64
N VAL A 294 -5.35 -9.46 8.13
CA VAL A 294 -5.47 -8.13 8.71
C VAL A 294 -6.68 -7.43 8.10
N ASN A 295 -7.64 -7.03 8.94
CA ASN A 295 -8.85 -6.29 8.56
C ASN A 295 -9.62 -6.92 7.38
N ARG A 296 -9.89 -8.24 7.41
CA ARG A 296 -10.48 -9.01 6.29
C ARG A 296 -11.69 -8.36 5.60
N ARG A 297 -12.56 -7.72 6.37
CA ARG A 297 -13.81 -7.12 5.87
C ARG A 297 -13.68 -5.66 5.44
N GLU A 298 -12.56 -5.01 5.74
CA GLU A 298 -12.28 -3.63 5.34
C GLU A 298 -11.26 -3.68 4.21
N ARG A 299 -11.66 -3.28 3.00
CA ARG A 299 -10.69 -3.22 1.89
C ARG A 299 -9.56 -2.27 2.28
N PRO A 300 -8.28 -2.69 2.24
CA PRO A 300 -7.19 -1.82 2.63
C PRO A 300 -6.99 -0.76 1.55
N ASP A 301 -7.51 0.45 1.79
CA ASP A 301 -7.22 1.62 0.96
C ASP A 301 -5.75 2.10 1.12
N ALA A 302 -5.02 1.56 2.09
CA ALA A 302 -3.61 1.83 2.32
C ALA A 302 -2.80 0.55 2.51
N ARG A 303 -1.64 0.52 1.86
CA ARG A 303 -0.62 -0.52 1.97
C ARG A 303 0.06 -0.41 3.33
N LEU A 304 -0.15 -1.39 4.20
CA LEU A 304 0.59 -1.51 5.45
C LEU A 304 1.23 -2.90 5.49
N ASP A 305 2.56 -2.92 5.37
CA ASP A 305 3.33 -4.15 5.50
C ASP A 305 3.42 -4.49 7.00
N ILE A 306 2.66 -5.51 7.41
CA ILE A 306 2.73 -6.07 8.76
C ILE A 306 3.54 -7.35 8.70
N ASP A 307 4.65 -7.37 9.44
CA ASP A 307 5.49 -8.52 9.64
C ASP A 307 4.87 -9.40 10.73
N ALA A 308 4.66 -10.67 10.41
CA ALA A 308 4.12 -11.68 11.31
C ALA A 308 5.19 -12.73 11.62
N ALA A 309 5.28 -13.11 12.89
CA ALA A 309 6.06 -14.24 13.37
C ALA A 309 5.13 -15.26 14.03
N PHE A 310 5.15 -16.49 13.53
CA PHE A 310 4.39 -17.63 13.98
C PHE A 310 5.27 -18.48 14.89
N THR A 311 4.98 -18.50 16.19
CA THR A 311 5.69 -19.33 17.17
C THR A 311 4.92 -20.62 17.37
N PHE A 312 5.58 -21.75 17.18
CA PHE A 312 4.96 -23.08 17.32
C PHE A 312 5.25 -23.69 18.70
N ALA A 313 4.49 -24.71 19.08
CA ALA A 313 4.58 -25.38 20.37
C ALA A 313 5.95 -26.05 20.62
N ASP A 314 6.64 -26.45 19.55
CA ASP A 314 8.02 -26.98 19.59
C ASP A 314 9.10 -25.91 19.75
N GLY A 315 8.71 -24.63 19.83
CA GLY A 315 9.60 -23.49 20.00
C GLY A 315 10.16 -22.93 18.70
N GLY A 316 9.96 -23.58 17.55
CA GLY A 316 10.40 -23.01 16.28
C GLY A 316 9.54 -21.82 15.86
N VAL A 317 10.12 -20.93 15.06
CA VAL A 317 9.50 -19.67 14.63
C VAL A 317 9.62 -19.53 13.13
N GLU A 318 8.53 -19.15 12.48
CA GLU A 318 8.51 -18.81 11.05
C GLU A 318 7.93 -17.41 10.86
N THR A 319 8.33 -16.73 9.78
CA THR A 319 7.93 -15.35 9.53
C THR A 319 7.33 -15.16 8.15
N ALA A 320 6.36 -14.25 8.04
CA ALA A 320 5.76 -13.83 6.79
C ALA A 320 5.30 -12.38 6.88
N SER A 321 5.20 -11.68 5.75
CA SER A 321 4.59 -10.34 5.69
C SER A 321 3.25 -10.39 4.97
N SER A 322 2.33 -9.52 5.36
CA SER A 322 0.94 -9.45 4.85
C SER A 322 0.81 -8.78 3.49
N HIS A 323 1.74 -7.91 3.14
CA HIS A 323 1.81 -7.20 1.85
C HIS A 323 0.47 -6.55 1.43
N GLU A 324 0.28 -6.35 0.11
CA GLU A 324 -0.85 -5.58 -0.45
C GLU A 324 -2.23 -6.22 -0.21
N LEU A 325 -2.29 -7.51 0.14
CA LEU A 325 -3.54 -8.26 0.31
C LEU A 325 -3.96 -8.41 1.78
N GLY A 326 -3.15 -7.92 2.73
CA GLY A 326 -3.45 -8.05 4.16
C GLY A 326 -3.36 -9.49 4.70
N PHE A 327 -2.90 -10.45 3.89
CA PHE A 327 -2.80 -11.86 4.25
C PHE A 327 -1.34 -12.31 4.33
N ALA A 328 -0.91 -12.72 5.53
CA ALA A 328 0.40 -13.31 5.75
C ALA A 328 0.23 -14.78 6.16
N PHE A 329 0.99 -15.69 5.57
CA PHE A 329 0.93 -17.09 5.93
C PHE A 329 2.30 -17.76 5.84
N VAL A 330 2.45 -18.84 6.59
CA VAL A 330 3.55 -19.78 6.50
C VAL A 330 3.00 -21.14 6.10
N PRO A 331 3.68 -21.88 5.22
CA PRO A 331 3.21 -23.18 4.75
C PRO A 331 3.19 -24.22 5.88
N ALA A 332 2.52 -25.34 5.65
CA ALA A 332 2.45 -26.42 6.62
C ALA A 332 3.84 -27.02 6.86
N THR A 333 4.53 -26.61 7.92
CA THR A 333 5.71 -27.33 8.40
C THR A 333 5.24 -28.38 9.40
N ALA A 334 5.18 -29.63 8.94
CA ALA A 334 5.05 -30.83 9.79
C ALA A 334 3.98 -30.77 10.92
N ASN A 335 2.71 -30.49 10.60
CA ASN A 335 1.59 -30.52 11.56
C ASN A 335 1.86 -29.84 12.92
N ARG A 336 2.71 -28.79 12.90
CA ARG A 336 3.15 -28.10 14.11
C ARG A 336 2.01 -27.25 14.65
N GLN A 337 1.74 -27.41 15.93
CA GLN A 337 0.71 -26.64 16.60
C GLN A 337 1.17 -25.20 16.80
N LEU A 338 0.38 -24.23 16.33
CA LEU A 338 0.65 -22.82 16.55
C LEU A 338 0.38 -22.46 18.03
N LYS A 339 1.32 -21.75 18.65
CA LYS A 339 1.26 -21.34 20.06
C LYS A 339 1.06 -19.84 20.20
N ALA A 340 1.70 -19.04 19.35
CA ALA A 340 1.58 -17.60 19.42
C ALA A 340 1.82 -16.92 18.08
N ILE A 341 1.24 -15.72 17.94
CA ILE A 341 1.47 -14.82 16.80
C ILE A 341 2.04 -13.52 17.35
N SER A 342 3.16 -13.09 16.78
CA SER A 342 3.74 -11.77 17.02
C SER A 342 3.63 -10.93 15.76
N LEU A 343 3.16 -9.69 15.90
CA LEU A 343 2.98 -8.74 14.80
C LEU A 343 3.84 -7.52 15.02
N ILE A 344 4.42 -7.00 13.95
CA ILE A 344 5.18 -5.76 13.92
C ILE A 344 4.71 -4.92 12.74
N LEU A 345 4.34 -3.67 13.01
CA LEU A 345 4.08 -2.65 12.01
C LEU A 345 5.04 -1.49 12.23
N ARG A 346 5.76 -1.11 11.17
CA ARG A 346 6.59 0.08 11.14
C ARG A 346 5.89 1.15 10.31
N HIS A 347 5.53 2.27 10.95
CA HIS A 347 4.77 3.33 10.30
C HIS A 347 5.22 4.71 10.80
N ASP A 348 5.53 5.62 9.87
CA ASP A 348 5.94 7.00 10.13
C ASP A 348 7.02 7.17 11.23
N GLY A 349 8.00 6.25 11.24
CA GLY A 349 9.11 6.24 12.20
C GLY A 349 8.75 5.76 13.60
N GLY A 350 7.54 5.25 13.81
CA GLY A 350 7.13 4.47 14.97
C GLY A 350 7.13 2.97 14.67
N GLU A 351 7.28 2.16 15.71
CA GLU A 351 7.11 0.70 15.66
C GLU A 351 5.99 0.31 16.63
N TYR A 352 5.05 -0.47 16.12
CA TYR A 352 3.90 -0.97 16.86
C TYR A 352 3.97 -2.48 16.85
N SER A 353 3.93 -3.11 18.02
CA SER A 353 4.00 -4.55 18.13
C SER A 353 2.94 -5.12 19.05
N SER A 354 2.56 -6.36 18.81
CA SER A 354 1.66 -7.11 19.68
C SER A 354 2.02 -8.59 19.61
N ARG A 355 1.77 -9.30 20.70
CA ARG A 355 1.92 -10.74 20.78
C ARG A 355 0.64 -11.34 21.34
N PHE A 356 0.12 -12.34 20.65
CA PHE A 356 -1.07 -13.08 21.03
C PHE A 356 -0.68 -14.51 21.32
N GLU A 357 -0.87 -14.94 22.57
CA GLU A 357 -0.81 -16.36 22.93
C GLU A 357 -2.15 -17.01 22.52
N LEU A 358 -2.07 -18.16 21.87
CA LEU A 358 -3.22 -18.85 21.29
C LEU A 358 -3.54 -20.10 22.09
N ALA A 359 -4.83 -20.35 22.28
CA ALA A 359 -5.28 -21.63 22.77
C ALA A 359 -5.04 -22.72 21.71
N PRO A 360 -4.71 -23.95 22.12
CA PRO A 360 -4.73 -25.12 21.27
C PRO A 360 -6.03 -25.28 20.48
N ASP A 361 -5.96 -25.16 19.16
CA ASP A 361 -7.07 -25.45 18.27
C ASP A 361 -6.52 -25.99 16.93
N PRO A 362 -6.75 -27.27 16.59
CA PRO A 362 -6.24 -27.87 15.36
C PRO A 362 -6.99 -27.41 14.09
N ASP A 363 -8.20 -26.87 14.25
CA ASP A 363 -9.06 -26.41 13.15
C ASP A 363 -8.86 -24.91 12.87
N ALA A 364 -8.40 -24.15 13.86
CA ALA A 364 -7.98 -22.77 13.70
C ALA A 364 -6.64 -22.67 12.95
N ARG A 365 -6.72 -22.47 11.64
CA ARG A 365 -5.53 -22.29 10.78
C ARG A 365 -5.29 -20.85 10.38
N VAL A 366 -6.34 -20.04 10.41
CA VAL A 366 -6.27 -18.64 9.99
C VAL A 366 -6.85 -17.77 11.09
N HIS A 367 -6.11 -16.72 11.45
CA HIS A 367 -6.48 -15.81 12.53
C HIS A 367 -6.73 -14.41 11.98
N GLU A 368 -7.93 -13.87 12.20
CA GLU A 368 -8.21 -12.48 11.91
C GLU A 368 -7.46 -11.58 12.91
N VAL A 369 -6.91 -10.49 12.40
CA VAL A 369 -6.29 -9.43 13.19
C VAL A 369 -6.96 -8.13 12.81
N LYS A 370 -7.47 -7.41 13.80
CA LYS A 370 -7.98 -6.06 13.64
C LYS A 370 -6.85 -5.06 13.90
N LEU A 371 -6.66 -4.13 12.98
CA LEU A 371 -5.74 -3.01 13.08
C LEU A 371 -6.52 -1.72 13.33
N ASP A 372 -6.35 -1.12 14.50
CA ASP A 372 -6.92 0.19 14.81
C ASP A 372 -6.06 1.30 14.21
N ARG A 373 -6.37 1.63 12.94
CA ARG A 373 -5.62 2.63 12.17
C ARG A 373 -5.66 4.03 12.79
N ARG A 374 -6.61 4.32 13.67
CA ARG A 374 -6.68 5.62 14.34
C ARG A 374 -5.45 5.87 15.23
N VAL A 375 -4.83 4.81 15.73
CA VAL A 375 -3.57 4.90 16.50
C VAL A 375 -2.37 5.29 15.63
N LEU A 376 -2.46 5.09 14.32
CA LEU A 376 -1.40 5.40 13.36
C LEU A 376 -1.45 6.85 12.88
N ILE A 377 -2.61 7.51 12.99
CA ILE A 377 -2.80 8.89 12.53
C ILE A 377 -2.15 9.82 13.55
N LYS A 378 -1.04 10.45 13.15
CA LYS A 378 -0.46 11.53 13.95
C LYS A 378 -1.37 12.76 13.90
N PRO A 379 -1.71 13.35 15.05
CA PRO A 379 -2.41 14.62 15.05
C PRO A 379 -1.62 15.68 14.28
N PRO A 380 -2.29 16.59 13.55
CA PRO A 380 -1.63 17.63 12.76
C PRO A 380 -0.94 18.69 13.63
N PHE A 381 -1.24 18.73 14.93
CA PHE A 381 -0.63 19.62 15.91
C PHE A 381 -0.59 18.96 17.28
N GLU A 382 0.32 19.42 18.15
CA GLU A 382 0.36 18.97 19.55
C GLU A 382 -0.76 19.63 20.37
N GLN A 383 -0.95 20.93 20.16
CA GLN A 383 -2.06 21.74 20.64
C GLN A 383 -2.33 22.84 19.61
N LEU A 384 -3.59 23.20 19.38
CA LEU A 384 -3.96 24.41 18.63
C LEU A 384 -4.54 25.42 19.61
N ARG A 385 -3.90 26.58 19.71
CA ARG A 385 -4.32 27.68 20.60
C ARG A 385 -4.97 28.77 19.77
N LEU A 386 -6.17 29.18 20.16
CA LEU A 386 -6.93 30.23 19.49
C LEU A 386 -7.28 31.32 20.49
N ASN A 387 -6.85 32.55 20.23
CA ASN A 387 -7.24 33.72 21.00
C ASN A 387 -8.71 34.05 20.73
N ILE A 388 -9.46 34.32 21.79
CA ILE A 388 -10.86 34.75 21.68
C ILE A 388 -10.86 36.26 21.39
N SER A 389 -11.46 36.65 20.26
CA SER A 389 -11.60 38.06 19.85
C SER A 389 -13.03 38.31 19.41
N GLY A 390 -13.88 38.73 20.35
CA GLY A 390 -15.32 38.83 20.13
C GLY A 390 -15.93 37.46 19.83
N ASP A 391 -16.56 37.33 18.67
CA ASP A 391 -17.16 36.09 18.14
C ASP A 391 -16.18 35.24 17.29
N ARG A 392 -14.92 35.67 17.19
CA ARG A 392 -13.89 35.03 16.38
C ARG A 392 -12.87 34.29 17.24
N LEU A 393 -12.33 33.22 16.67
CA LEU A 393 -11.19 32.51 17.23
C LEU A 393 -9.98 32.69 16.29
N VAL A 394 -8.90 33.28 16.81
CA VAL A 394 -7.73 33.67 15.99
C VAL A 394 -6.53 32.79 16.38
N PRO A 395 -5.86 32.11 15.42
CA PRO A 395 -4.66 31.32 15.73
C PRO A 395 -3.62 32.13 16.51
N ALA A 396 -3.20 31.61 17.67
CA ALA A 396 -2.28 32.30 18.57
C ALA A 396 -0.83 32.31 18.07
N ASP A 397 -0.49 31.40 17.15
CA ASP A 397 0.82 31.31 16.50
C ASP A 397 1.01 32.34 15.37
N GLY A 398 -0.03 33.13 15.06
CA GLY A 398 0.02 34.13 14.00
C GLY A 398 -0.04 33.54 12.59
N SER A 399 -0.52 32.30 12.41
CA SER A 399 -0.67 31.64 11.10
C SER A 399 -1.60 32.36 10.12
N GLY A 400 -2.23 33.47 10.54
CA GLY A 400 -3.17 34.27 9.75
C GLY A 400 -4.60 33.74 9.80
N GLY A 401 -5.53 34.58 9.35
CA GLY A 401 -6.96 34.28 9.33
C GLY A 401 -7.66 34.30 10.69
N ALA A 402 -8.96 34.04 10.67
CA ALA A 402 -9.79 33.90 11.85
C ALA A 402 -10.90 32.89 11.59
N TYR A 403 -11.19 32.05 12.59
CA TYR A 403 -12.36 31.18 12.60
C TYR A 403 -13.58 32.02 12.96
N ILE A 404 -14.49 32.18 12.01
CA ILE A 404 -15.74 32.93 12.16
C ILE A 404 -16.87 31.95 12.41
N ARG A 405 -17.69 32.21 13.43
CA ARG A 405 -18.83 31.38 13.78
C ARG A 405 -19.83 31.31 12.61
N ARG A 406 -20.38 30.12 12.40
CA ARG A 406 -21.46 29.84 11.46
C ARG A 406 -22.70 29.45 12.27
N ASP A 407 -23.82 30.08 11.95
CA ASP A 407 -25.12 29.77 12.55
C ASP A 407 -25.60 28.34 12.20
#